data_AF-A0A932EI85-F1
#
_entry.id   AF-A0A932EI85-F1
#
_cell.length_a   1.000
_cell.length_b   1.000
_cell.length_c   1.000
_cell.angle_alpha   90.00
_cell.angle_beta   90.00
_cell.angle_gamma   90.00
#
_symmetry.space_group_name_H-M   'P 1'
#
loop_
_entity.id
_entity.type
_entity.pdbx_description
1 polymer ?
#
loop_
_entity_poly.entity_id
_entity_poly.type
_entity_poly.pdbx_seq_one_letter_code
_entity_poly.pdbx_strand_id
1 'polypeptide(L)'
;MPLPLPQKDLPTLRTLLRLRLKEINRSAEELAQAAEVPSHYVDDLIGGRRRPPLPGRTDIYERMTTFLKLGRNELAQCARAERANAQAAGGAGPEPAIGRVLLALCEPATARQLARRRTAEGPAELAQVTQRLLDVIQGTVRRVLEDEIALRVAAARRGSTYLAMRFRVLEFLDATPETLTADDVAEFVAPRIGLWDVDLETGVLRVVLRTEEPRGRQRRAV
;
A
#
# COMPACT_ATOMS: atom_id res chain seq x y z
N MET A 1 9.52 -1.69 -37.49
CA MET A 1 9.44 -1.23 -36.09
C MET A 1 8.17 -0.40 -35.97
N PRO A 2 7.10 -0.89 -35.33
CA PRO A 2 5.92 -0.06 -35.12
C PRO A 2 6.29 1.02 -34.09
N LEU A 3 6.06 2.28 -34.46
CA LEU A 3 6.21 3.43 -33.59
C LEU A 3 5.27 3.28 -32.38
N PRO A 4 5.69 3.65 -31.16
CA PRO A 4 4.77 3.69 -30.04
C PRO A 4 3.70 4.74 -30.36
N LEU A 5 2.43 4.32 -30.33
CA LEU A 5 1.29 5.21 -30.45
C LEU A 5 1.43 6.34 -29.40
N PRO A 6 1.06 7.59 -29.73
CA PRO A 6 1.10 8.67 -28.77
C PRO A 6 0.21 8.28 -27.59
N GLN A 7 0.82 8.07 -26.42
CA GLN A 7 0.10 7.89 -25.18
C GLN A 7 -0.67 9.19 -24.98
N LYS A 8 -2.00 9.11 -25.12
CA LYS A 8 -2.90 10.21 -24.82
C LYS A 8 -2.52 10.73 -23.43
N ASP A 9 -2.02 11.96 -23.35
CA ASP A 9 -1.59 12.57 -22.08
C ASP A 9 -2.78 12.58 -21.14
N LEU A 10 -2.91 11.54 -20.32
CA LEU A 10 -3.97 11.44 -19.34
C LEU A 10 -3.78 12.60 -18.36
N PRO A 11 -4.83 13.36 -18.04
CA PRO A 11 -4.70 14.40 -17.05
C PRO A 11 -4.24 13.79 -15.74
N THR A 12 -3.43 14.55 -14.99
CA THR A 12 -3.07 14.11 -13.63
C THR A 12 -4.36 13.91 -12.81
N LEU A 13 -4.37 12.89 -11.97
CA LEU A 13 -5.41 12.56 -11.01
C LEU A 13 -5.83 13.80 -10.21
N ARG A 14 -4.85 14.60 -9.76
CA ARG A 14 -5.11 15.88 -9.09
C ARG A 14 -5.95 16.84 -9.94
N THR A 15 -5.57 17.04 -11.20
CA THR A 15 -6.29 17.94 -12.10
C THR A 15 -7.71 17.43 -12.34
N LEU A 16 -7.87 16.12 -12.53
CA LEU A 16 -9.17 15.49 -12.72
C LEU A 16 -10.08 15.64 -11.49
N LEU A 17 -9.55 15.40 -10.28
CA LEU A 17 -10.29 15.60 -9.03
C LEU A 17 -10.76 17.05 -8.87
N ARG A 18 -9.86 18.03 -9.06
CA ARG A 18 -10.19 19.46 -8.94
C ARG A 18 -11.27 19.89 -9.92
N LEU A 19 -11.12 19.49 -11.19
CA LEU A 19 -12.08 19.83 -12.23
C LEU A 19 -13.45 19.26 -11.90
N ARG A 20 -13.52 17.98 -11.55
CA ARG A 20 -14.78 17.29 -11.32
C ARG A 20 -15.51 17.77 -10.08
N LEU A 21 -14.81 18.02 -8.97
CA LEU A 21 -15.41 18.62 -7.78
C LEU A 21 -16.05 19.98 -8.07
N LYS A 22 -15.39 20.81 -8.91
CA LYS A 22 -15.93 22.10 -9.34
C LYS A 22 -17.18 21.94 -10.21
N GLU A 23 -17.17 21.00 -11.15
CA GLU A 23 -18.31 20.76 -12.05
C GLU A 23 -19.56 20.28 -11.32
N ILE A 24 -19.40 19.39 -10.34
CA ILE A 24 -20.53 18.86 -9.56
C ILE A 24 -20.90 19.74 -8.36
N ASN A 25 -20.17 20.85 -8.15
CA ASN A 25 -20.31 21.79 -7.03
C ASN A 25 -20.29 21.08 -5.66
N ARG A 26 -19.29 20.22 -5.44
CA ARG A 26 -19.07 19.46 -4.20
C ARG A 26 -17.73 19.81 -3.56
N SER A 27 -17.62 19.60 -2.25
CA SER A 27 -16.40 19.88 -1.50
C SER A 27 -15.45 18.67 -1.43
N ALA A 28 -14.18 18.93 -1.14
CA ALA A 28 -13.20 17.87 -0.87
C ALA A 28 -13.54 17.06 0.40
N GLU A 29 -14.19 17.70 1.38
CA GLU A 29 -14.66 17.06 2.60
C GLU A 29 -15.79 16.05 2.33
N GLU A 30 -16.77 16.42 1.49
CA GLU A 30 -17.82 15.49 1.06
C GLU A 30 -17.24 14.29 0.29
N LEU A 31 -16.23 14.51 -0.55
CA LEU A 31 -15.51 13.43 -1.23
C LEU A 31 -14.75 12.53 -0.24
N ALA A 32 -14.11 13.10 0.78
CA ALA A 32 -13.41 12.35 1.82
C ALA A 32 -14.39 11.47 2.61
N GLN A 33 -15.55 12.01 2.98
CA GLN A 33 -16.61 11.26 3.64
C GLN A 33 -17.11 10.11 2.76
N ALA A 34 -17.36 10.35 1.47
CA ALA A 34 -17.81 9.32 0.53
C ALA A 34 -16.75 8.22 0.28
N ALA A 35 -15.48 8.60 0.28
CA ALA A 35 -14.36 7.66 0.18
C ALA A 35 -14.01 6.96 1.50
N GLU A 36 -14.65 7.36 2.60
CA GLU A 36 -14.37 6.94 3.97
C GLU A 36 -12.88 7.07 4.32
N VAL A 37 -12.34 8.26 4.07
CA VAL A 37 -10.99 8.67 4.44
C VAL A 37 -11.04 10.02 5.18
N PRO A 38 -10.04 10.36 5.99
CA PRO A 38 -9.94 11.68 6.60
C PRO A 38 -9.83 12.80 5.56
N SER A 39 -10.36 13.99 5.85
CA SER A 39 -10.34 15.14 4.91
C SER A 39 -8.95 15.49 4.40
N HIS A 40 -7.94 15.47 5.28
CA HIS A 40 -6.55 15.76 4.92
C HIS A 40 -6.00 14.83 3.84
N TYR A 41 -6.49 13.59 3.76
CA TYR A 41 -6.04 12.64 2.74
C TYR A 41 -6.41 13.11 1.33
N VAL A 42 -7.66 13.57 1.16
CA VAL A 42 -8.13 14.12 -0.13
C VAL A 42 -7.42 15.44 -0.42
N ASP A 43 -7.23 16.29 0.58
CA ASP A 43 -6.48 17.54 0.43
C ASP A 43 -5.03 17.32 0.01
N ASP A 44 -4.38 16.27 0.50
CA ASP A 44 -3.01 15.92 0.12
C ASP A 44 -2.93 15.35 -1.29
N LEU A 45 -3.93 14.58 -1.74
CA LEU A 45 -4.03 14.13 -3.13
C LEU A 45 -4.28 15.30 -4.07
N ILE A 46 -5.22 16.18 -3.73
CA ILE A 46 -5.52 17.40 -4.50
C ILE A 46 -4.35 18.38 -4.43
N GLY A 47 -3.59 18.43 -3.35
CA GLY A 47 -2.38 19.23 -3.21
C GLY A 47 -1.21 18.67 -4.03
N GLY A 48 -1.21 17.35 -4.28
CA GLY A 48 -0.05 16.63 -4.80
C GLY A 48 1.05 16.44 -3.76
N ARG A 49 0.73 16.57 -2.46
CA ARG A 49 1.63 16.23 -1.35
C ARG A 49 1.71 14.72 -1.14
N ARG A 50 0.67 13.99 -1.55
CA ARG A 50 0.59 12.54 -1.51
C ARG A 50 0.63 11.97 -2.94
N ARG A 51 1.37 10.87 -3.11
CA ARG A 51 1.36 10.10 -4.36
C ARG A 51 0.02 9.37 -4.52
N PRO A 52 -0.56 9.31 -5.73
CA PRO A 52 -1.81 8.59 -5.95
C PRO A 52 -1.71 7.12 -5.55
N PRO A 53 -2.66 6.56 -4.78
CA PRO A 53 -2.72 5.14 -4.40
C PRO A 53 -2.53 4.19 -5.58
N LEU A 54 -1.93 3.02 -5.36
CA LEU A 54 -1.71 2.12 -6.50
C LEU A 54 -3.05 1.50 -6.94
N PRO A 55 -3.42 1.61 -8.23
CA PRO A 55 -4.66 1.02 -8.71
C PRO A 55 -4.74 -0.47 -8.42
N GLY A 56 -5.88 -0.92 -7.90
CA GLY A 56 -6.10 -2.32 -7.53
C GLY A 56 -5.57 -2.72 -6.16
N ARG A 57 -4.86 -1.84 -5.44
CA ARG A 57 -4.49 -2.09 -4.03
C ARG A 57 -5.59 -1.70 -3.05
N THR A 58 -6.41 -0.72 -3.39
CA THR A 58 -7.48 -0.20 -2.54
C THR A 58 -8.79 -0.08 -3.31
N ASP A 59 -9.91 0.00 -2.58
CA ASP A 59 -11.26 0.29 -3.10
C ASP A 59 -11.53 1.81 -3.24
N ILE A 60 -10.52 2.64 -2.97
CA ILE A 60 -10.71 4.09 -2.84
C ILE A 60 -11.14 4.75 -4.15
N TYR A 61 -10.60 4.29 -5.28
CA TYR A 61 -10.96 4.83 -6.59
C TYR A 61 -12.39 4.50 -6.97
N GLU A 62 -12.91 3.33 -6.59
CA GLU A 62 -14.30 2.96 -6.83
C GLU A 62 -15.26 3.87 -6.06
N ARG A 63 -14.93 4.18 -4.79
CA ARG A 63 -15.73 5.11 -3.97
C ARG A 63 -15.66 6.54 -4.51
N MET A 64 -14.46 7.03 -4.83
CA MET A 64 -14.27 8.37 -5.38
C MET A 64 -14.93 8.54 -6.75
N THR A 65 -14.79 7.57 -7.66
CA THR A 65 -15.42 7.64 -9.00
C THR A 65 -16.94 7.61 -8.90
N THR A 66 -17.51 6.79 -8.02
CA THR A 66 -18.95 6.78 -7.73
C THR A 66 -19.44 8.16 -7.28
N PHE A 67 -18.78 8.77 -6.30
CA PHE A 67 -19.15 10.10 -5.81
C PHE A 67 -19.01 11.19 -6.88
N LEU A 68 -17.93 11.16 -7.64
CA LEU A 68 -17.63 12.14 -8.70
C LEU A 68 -18.40 11.88 -9.99
N LYS A 69 -19.21 10.81 -10.06
CA LYS A 69 -19.97 10.39 -11.26
C LYS A 69 -19.06 10.17 -12.47
N LEU A 70 -17.91 9.56 -12.24
CA LEU A 70 -16.90 9.24 -13.24
C LEU A 70 -17.01 7.80 -13.73
N GLY A 71 -16.37 7.52 -14.86
CA GLY A 71 -16.18 6.14 -15.31
C GLY A 71 -15.39 5.35 -14.25
N ARG A 72 -15.82 4.10 -13.99
CA ARG A 72 -15.30 3.25 -12.89
C ARG A 72 -13.77 3.19 -12.79
N ASN A 73 -13.08 3.28 -13.93
CA ASN A 73 -11.63 3.15 -14.02
C ASN A 73 -10.89 4.45 -14.36
N GLU A 74 -11.57 5.60 -14.45
CA GLU A 74 -10.93 6.85 -14.91
C GLU A 74 -9.84 7.31 -13.94
N LEU A 75 -10.16 7.43 -12.64
CA LEU A 75 -9.16 7.80 -11.63
C LEU A 75 -8.04 6.77 -11.51
N ALA A 76 -8.39 5.48 -11.57
CA ALA A 76 -7.44 4.38 -11.51
C ALA A 76 -6.44 4.43 -12.69
N GLN A 77 -6.89 4.79 -13.90
CA GLN A 77 -6.02 4.94 -15.06
C GLN A 77 -5.06 6.14 -14.92
N CYS A 78 -5.56 7.29 -14.47
CA CYS A 78 -4.72 8.46 -14.19
C CYS A 78 -3.63 8.14 -13.14
N ALA A 79 -4.01 7.50 -12.04
CA ALA A 79 -3.08 7.08 -11.01
C ALA A 79 -2.02 6.08 -11.52
N ARG A 80 -2.42 5.14 -12.40
CA ARG A 80 -1.50 4.18 -13.01
C ARG A 80 -0.46 4.89 -13.87
N ALA A 81 -0.90 5.81 -14.72
CA ALA A 81 -0.03 6.58 -15.60
C ALA A 81 0.96 7.44 -14.81
N GLU A 82 0.48 8.15 -13.78
CA GLU A 82 1.35 8.94 -12.90
C GLU A 82 2.40 8.10 -12.19
N ARG A 83 2.01 6.92 -11.68
CA ARG A 83 2.96 6.04 -10.97
C ARG A 83 3.95 5.37 -11.91
N ALA A 84 3.56 5.00 -13.13
CA ALA A 84 4.49 4.49 -14.14
C ALA A 84 5.58 5.52 -14.46
N ASN A 85 5.20 6.79 -14.58
CA ASN A 85 6.15 7.89 -14.80
C ASN A 85 7.07 8.12 -13.59
N ALA A 86 6.57 7.92 -12.36
CA ALA A 86 7.35 8.10 -11.13
C ALA A 86 8.31 6.92 -10.83
N GLN A 87 7.96 5.67 -11.21
CA GLN A 87 8.79 4.49 -10.97
C GLN A 87 10.07 4.46 -11.81
N ALA A 88 10.08 5.11 -12.97
CA ALA A 88 11.27 5.26 -13.80
C ALA A 88 12.40 6.06 -13.11
N ALA A 89 12.11 6.78 -12.02
CA ALA A 89 13.06 7.65 -11.32
C ALA A 89 13.95 6.93 -10.27
N GLY A 90 13.84 5.60 -10.10
CA GLY A 90 14.66 4.84 -9.15
C GLY A 90 14.24 5.06 -7.69
N GLY A 91 13.75 3.99 -7.04
CA GLY A 91 13.31 4.04 -5.65
C GLY A 91 14.47 3.95 -4.65
N ALA A 92 14.36 4.65 -3.52
CA ALA A 92 15.26 4.45 -2.39
C ALA A 92 14.91 3.13 -1.68
N GLY A 93 15.87 2.50 -1.01
CA GLY A 93 15.57 1.32 -0.20
C GLY A 93 14.82 1.66 1.08
N PRO A 94 14.34 0.65 1.82
CA PRO A 94 13.79 0.88 3.15
C PRO A 94 14.82 1.48 4.09
N GLU A 95 14.33 2.28 5.04
CA GLU A 95 15.17 2.82 6.10
C GLU A 95 16.02 1.70 6.72
N PRO A 96 17.32 1.92 7.01
CA PRO A 96 18.21 0.87 7.49
C PRO A 96 17.69 0.08 8.69
N ALA A 97 16.98 0.72 9.63
CA ALA A 97 16.36 0.04 10.76
C ALA A 97 15.25 -0.94 10.32
N ILE A 98 14.36 -0.48 9.45
CA ILE A 98 13.26 -1.29 8.89
C ILE A 98 13.80 -2.44 8.05
N GLY A 99 14.82 -2.18 7.22
CA GLY A 99 15.50 -3.22 6.45
C GLY A 99 16.08 -4.33 7.34
N ARG A 100 16.63 -4.00 8.53
CA ARG A 100 17.11 -5.00 9.48
C ARG A 100 15.98 -5.86 10.04
N VAL A 101 14.83 -5.26 10.38
CA VAL A 101 13.67 -6.00 10.88
C VAL A 101 13.14 -6.95 9.79
N LEU A 102 13.06 -6.49 8.54
CA LEU A 102 12.63 -7.33 7.42
C LEU A 102 13.59 -8.51 7.18
N LEU A 103 14.91 -8.27 7.25
CA LEU A 103 15.93 -9.31 7.13
C LEU A 103 15.91 -10.30 8.29
N ALA A 104 15.45 -9.90 9.48
CA ALA A 104 15.25 -10.81 10.61
C ALA A 104 14.08 -11.81 10.38
N LEU A 105 13.18 -11.51 9.45
CA LEU A 105 12.10 -12.42 9.00
C LEU A 105 12.53 -13.29 7.80
N CYS A 106 13.76 -13.13 7.32
CA CYS A 106 14.32 -13.83 6.17
C CYS A 106 15.11 -15.07 6.61
N GLU A 107 15.35 -16.01 5.68
CA GLU A 107 16.32 -17.07 5.90
C GLU A 107 17.72 -16.47 6.23
N PRO A 108 18.40 -16.91 7.31
CA PRO A 108 19.66 -16.31 7.77
C PRO A 108 20.85 -16.27 6.79
N ALA A 109 21.07 -17.29 5.97
CA ALA A 109 22.06 -17.29 4.90
C ALA A 109 21.70 -16.26 3.82
N THR A 110 20.46 -16.24 3.33
CA THR A 110 20.00 -15.26 2.33
C THR A 110 20.07 -13.83 2.89
N ALA A 111 19.66 -13.64 4.14
CA ALA A 111 19.73 -12.34 4.83
C ALA A 111 21.17 -11.80 4.90
N ARG A 112 22.15 -12.66 5.21
CA ARG A 112 23.57 -12.28 5.23
C ARG A 112 24.10 -11.93 3.85
N GLN A 113 23.68 -12.65 2.81
CA GLN A 113 24.08 -12.35 1.43
C GLN A 113 23.51 -11.01 0.97
N LEU A 114 22.21 -10.77 1.18
CA LEU A 114 21.56 -9.49 0.87
C LEU A 114 22.18 -8.32 1.65
N ALA A 115 22.51 -8.51 2.93
CA ALA A 115 23.17 -7.48 3.72
C ALA A 115 24.57 -7.14 3.16
N ARG A 116 25.34 -8.15 2.74
CA ARG A 116 26.66 -7.96 2.11
C ARG A 116 26.53 -7.24 0.76
N ARG A 117 25.63 -7.70 -0.11
CA ARG A 117 25.36 -7.07 -1.41
C ARG A 117 24.88 -5.63 -1.25
N ARG A 118 24.03 -5.35 -0.26
CA ARG A 118 23.60 -3.98 0.05
C ARG A 118 24.78 -3.05 0.35
N THR A 119 25.78 -3.53 1.07
CA THR A 119 26.99 -2.74 1.38
C THR A 119 27.88 -2.55 0.16
N ALA A 120 27.94 -3.53 -0.75
CA ALA A 120 28.80 -3.48 -1.93
C ALA A 120 28.17 -2.76 -3.14
N GLU A 121 26.90 -3.02 -3.41
CA GLU A 121 26.18 -2.66 -4.64
C GLU A 121 25.06 -1.64 -4.40
N GLY A 122 24.71 -1.37 -3.14
CA GLY A 122 23.72 -0.38 -2.74
C GLY A 122 22.33 -0.97 -2.44
N PRO A 123 21.33 -0.10 -2.14
CA PRO A 123 20.06 -0.53 -1.56
C PRO A 123 19.04 -1.11 -2.56
N ALA A 124 19.33 -1.08 -3.86
CA ALA A 124 18.34 -1.35 -4.91
C ALA A 124 17.82 -2.79 -4.90
N GLU A 125 18.67 -3.78 -4.67
CA GLU A 125 18.27 -5.20 -4.62
C GLU A 125 17.32 -5.44 -3.43
N LEU A 126 17.68 -4.93 -2.25
CA LEU A 126 16.81 -5.01 -1.06
C LEU A 126 15.51 -4.25 -1.26
N ALA A 127 15.51 -3.09 -1.93
CA ALA A 127 14.31 -2.34 -2.25
C ALA A 127 13.35 -3.16 -3.13
N GLN A 128 13.86 -3.81 -4.18
CA GLN A 128 13.09 -4.65 -5.08
C GLN A 128 12.52 -5.89 -4.39
N VAL A 129 13.32 -6.57 -3.57
CA VAL A 129 12.86 -7.72 -2.78
C VAL A 129 11.79 -7.28 -1.76
N THR A 130 12.01 -6.14 -1.09
CA THR A 130 11.03 -5.57 -0.15
C THR A 130 9.73 -5.21 -0.85
N GLN A 131 9.76 -4.60 -2.03
CA GLN A 131 8.55 -4.28 -2.78
C GLN A 131 7.75 -5.54 -3.13
N ARG A 132 8.41 -6.59 -3.61
CA ARG A 132 7.76 -7.88 -3.94
C ARG A 132 7.18 -8.56 -2.70
N LEU A 133 7.88 -8.48 -1.57
CA LEU A 133 7.37 -8.96 -0.28
C LEU A 133 6.12 -8.19 0.14
N LEU A 134 6.15 -6.85 0.05
CA LEU A 134 5.00 -6.00 0.33
C LEU A 134 3.83 -6.32 -0.60
N ASP A 135 4.04 -6.58 -1.89
CA ASP A 135 2.96 -6.92 -2.82
C ASP A 135 2.20 -8.18 -2.39
N VAL A 136 2.90 -9.21 -1.91
CA VAL A 136 2.28 -10.44 -1.37
C VAL A 136 1.45 -10.11 -0.13
N ILE A 137 2.03 -9.41 0.84
CA ILE A 137 1.35 -9.11 2.12
C ILE A 137 0.16 -8.16 1.89
N GLN A 138 0.33 -7.11 1.10
CA GLN A 138 -0.73 -6.15 0.76
C GLN A 138 -1.86 -6.86 0.01
N GLY A 139 -1.57 -7.85 -0.83
CA GLY A 139 -2.58 -8.72 -1.44
C GLY A 139 -3.43 -9.48 -0.40
N THR A 140 -2.83 -9.92 0.71
CA THR A 140 -3.57 -10.54 1.83
C THR A 140 -4.35 -9.53 2.65
N VAL A 141 -3.73 -8.38 2.97
CA VAL A 141 -4.33 -7.33 3.82
C VAL A 141 -5.48 -6.63 3.10
N ARG A 142 -5.44 -6.51 1.77
CA ARG A 142 -6.53 -5.90 0.98
C ARG A 142 -7.89 -6.55 1.26
N ARG A 143 -7.92 -7.87 1.51
CA ARG A 143 -9.16 -8.60 1.83
C ARG A 143 -9.81 -8.13 3.13
N VAL A 144 -9.05 -7.52 4.04
CA VAL A 144 -9.58 -6.92 5.27
C VAL A 144 -10.54 -5.76 4.96
N LEU A 145 -10.35 -5.05 3.83
CA LEU A 145 -11.27 -3.99 3.41
C LEU A 145 -12.62 -4.52 2.90
N GLU A 146 -12.70 -5.81 2.55
CA GLU A 146 -13.94 -6.46 2.08
C GLU A 146 -14.85 -6.86 3.24
N ASP A 147 -14.30 -7.04 4.45
CA ASP A 147 -15.07 -7.37 5.67
C ASP A 147 -15.15 -6.16 6.62
N GLU A 148 -16.11 -5.28 6.32
CA GLU A 148 -16.36 -4.08 7.10
C GLU A 148 -16.69 -4.39 8.58
N ILE A 149 -17.42 -5.48 8.83
CA ILE A 149 -17.84 -5.88 10.18
C ILE A 149 -16.61 -6.28 11.00
N ALA A 150 -15.74 -7.13 10.45
CA ALA A 150 -14.49 -7.50 11.09
C ALA A 150 -13.62 -6.27 11.38
N LEU A 151 -13.58 -5.31 10.46
CA LEU A 151 -12.82 -4.08 10.63
C LEU A 151 -13.36 -3.21 11.78
N ARG A 152 -14.69 -3.05 11.89
CA ARG A 152 -15.35 -2.36 13.01
C ARG A 152 -15.07 -3.05 14.35
N VAL A 153 -15.14 -4.38 14.39
CA VAL A 153 -14.84 -5.16 15.60
C VAL A 153 -13.36 -5.01 16.00
N ALA A 154 -12.45 -5.04 15.03
CA ALA A 154 -11.02 -4.83 15.28
C ALA A 154 -10.74 -3.41 15.80
N ALA A 155 -11.39 -2.39 15.23
CA ALA A 155 -11.30 -1.01 15.69
C ALA A 155 -11.76 -0.86 17.15
N ALA A 156 -12.95 -1.39 17.48
CA ALA A 156 -13.51 -1.32 18.83
C ALA A 156 -12.61 -1.99 19.88
N ARG A 157 -12.02 -3.14 19.56
CA ARG A 157 -11.06 -3.84 20.44
C ARG A 157 -9.81 -3.03 20.77
N ARG A 158 -9.45 -2.10 19.90
CA ARG A 158 -8.29 -1.22 20.05
C ARG A 158 -8.67 0.17 20.58
N GLY A 159 -9.93 0.40 20.94
CA GLY A 159 -10.42 1.72 21.33
C GLY A 159 -10.33 2.75 20.20
N SER A 160 -10.36 2.30 18.94
CA SER A 160 -10.27 3.16 17.74
C SER A 160 -11.59 3.18 16.99
N THR A 161 -11.76 4.15 16.10
CA THR A 161 -12.93 4.25 15.23
C THR A 161 -12.75 3.40 13.98
N TYR A 162 -13.87 3.03 13.36
CA TYR A 162 -13.87 2.37 12.05
C TYR A 162 -13.04 3.14 11.01
N LEU A 163 -13.28 4.45 10.90
CA LEU A 163 -12.60 5.31 9.94
C LEU A 163 -11.09 5.32 10.19
N ALA A 164 -10.65 5.42 11.45
CA ALA A 164 -9.23 5.42 11.81
C ALA A 164 -8.57 4.07 11.48
N MET A 165 -9.23 2.95 11.77
CA MET A 165 -8.73 1.62 11.43
C MET A 165 -8.68 1.39 9.91
N ARG A 166 -9.73 1.75 9.18
CA ARG A 166 -9.77 1.68 7.72
C ARG A 166 -8.65 2.52 7.10
N PHE A 167 -8.48 3.74 7.60
CA PHE A 167 -7.42 4.62 7.13
C PHE A 167 -6.03 4.02 7.38
N ARG A 168 -5.80 3.41 8.55
CA ARG A 168 -4.55 2.71 8.87
C ARG A 168 -4.24 1.58 7.88
N VAL A 169 -5.25 0.81 7.49
CA VAL A 169 -5.11 -0.24 6.46
C VAL A 169 -4.79 0.36 5.09
N LEU A 170 -5.47 1.44 4.69
CA LEU A 170 -5.21 2.12 3.42
C LEU A 170 -3.78 2.68 3.34
N GLU A 171 -3.28 3.29 4.41
CA GLU A 171 -1.90 3.77 4.48
C GLU A 171 -0.90 2.63 4.27
N PHE A 172 -1.12 1.48 4.90
CA PHE A 172 -0.26 0.32 4.72
C PHE A 172 -0.31 -0.25 3.28
N LEU A 173 -1.49 -0.28 2.66
CA LEU A 173 -1.65 -0.75 1.28
C LEU A 173 -0.93 0.16 0.26
N ASP A 174 -0.77 1.44 0.59
CA ASP A 174 -0.02 2.40 -0.20
C ASP A 174 1.47 2.49 0.15
N ALA A 175 1.91 1.82 1.22
CA ALA A 175 3.31 1.83 1.63
C ALA A 175 4.22 1.22 0.54
N THR A 176 5.37 1.85 0.35
CA THR A 176 6.48 1.41 -0.49
C THR A 176 7.69 1.12 0.38
N PRO A 177 8.78 0.50 -0.14
CA PRO A 177 9.99 0.30 0.64
C PRO A 177 10.47 1.58 1.34
N GLU A 178 10.40 2.72 0.67
CA GLU A 178 10.80 4.03 1.19
C GLU A 178 9.93 4.57 2.33
N THR A 179 8.62 4.30 2.28
CA THR A 179 7.66 4.87 3.22
C THR A 179 7.26 3.90 4.34
N LEU A 180 7.74 2.66 4.28
CA LEU A 180 7.42 1.62 5.24
C LEU A 180 7.96 1.98 6.63
N THR A 181 7.08 1.95 7.63
CA THR A 181 7.41 2.30 9.01
C THR A 181 7.55 1.07 9.91
N ALA A 182 8.07 1.25 11.13
CA ALA A 182 8.18 0.16 12.11
C ALA A 182 6.79 -0.34 12.53
N ASP A 183 5.82 0.57 12.68
CA ASP A 183 4.44 0.23 13.02
C ASP A 183 3.78 -0.58 11.91
N ASP A 184 4.05 -0.27 10.63
CA ASP A 184 3.58 -1.09 9.51
C ASP A 184 4.11 -2.52 9.59
N VAL A 185 5.40 -2.66 9.92
CA VAL A 185 6.02 -3.98 10.03
C VAL A 185 5.44 -4.77 11.21
N ALA A 186 5.30 -4.14 12.37
CA ALA A 186 4.77 -4.80 13.56
C ALA A 186 3.29 -5.19 13.40
N GLU A 187 2.49 -4.35 12.76
CA GLU A 187 1.04 -4.53 12.64
C GLU A 187 0.63 -5.43 11.46
N PHE A 188 1.27 -5.27 10.31
CA PHE A 188 0.81 -5.90 9.07
C PHE A 188 1.74 -7.00 8.56
N VAL A 189 3.07 -6.82 8.68
CA VAL A 189 4.08 -7.70 8.08
C VAL A 189 4.43 -8.88 8.99
N ALA A 190 4.97 -8.60 10.18
CA ALA A 190 5.48 -9.60 11.10
C ALA A 190 4.43 -10.62 11.57
N PRO A 191 3.15 -10.26 11.80
CA PRO A 191 2.12 -11.23 12.17
C PRO A 191 1.76 -12.20 11.03
N ARG A 192 2.01 -11.82 9.77
CA ARG A 192 1.58 -12.57 8.57
C ARG A 192 2.70 -13.39 7.93
N ILE A 193 3.96 -13.15 8.28
CA ILE A 193 5.10 -13.88 7.72
C ILE A 193 5.67 -14.84 8.75
N GLY A 194 5.77 -16.11 8.36
CA GLY A 194 6.54 -17.12 9.07
C GLY A 194 8.02 -16.96 8.79
N LEU A 195 8.37 -17.08 7.51
CA LEU A 195 9.71 -16.92 6.96
C LEU A 195 9.58 -16.49 5.49
N TRP A 196 10.56 -15.77 4.96
CA TRP A 196 10.68 -15.55 3.52
C TRP A 196 12.12 -15.80 3.05
N ASP A 197 12.25 -16.17 1.79
CA ASP A 197 13.53 -16.44 1.15
C ASP A 197 13.49 -15.99 -0.32
N VAL A 198 14.63 -15.64 -0.88
CA VAL A 198 14.75 -15.29 -2.29
C VAL A 198 15.99 -15.97 -2.85
N ASP A 199 15.79 -16.69 -3.94
CA ASP A 199 16.90 -17.18 -4.74
C ASP A 199 17.54 -15.98 -5.45
N LEU A 200 18.79 -15.67 -5.09
CA LEU A 200 19.51 -14.50 -5.58
C LEU A 200 20.05 -14.65 -7.02
N GLU A 201 20.00 -15.85 -7.59
CA GLU A 201 20.37 -16.12 -8.98
C GLU A 201 19.13 -16.06 -9.88
N THR A 202 18.04 -16.72 -9.47
CA THR A 202 16.80 -16.78 -10.27
C THR A 202 15.82 -15.67 -9.96
N GLY A 203 16.00 -14.97 -8.83
CA GLY A 203 15.11 -13.94 -8.33
C GLY A 203 13.79 -14.47 -7.76
N VAL A 204 13.60 -15.78 -7.62
CA VAL A 204 12.35 -16.38 -7.14
C VAL A 204 12.16 -16.09 -5.65
N LEU A 205 11.11 -15.33 -5.32
CA LEU A 205 10.71 -15.02 -3.94
C LEU A 205 9.75 -16.09 -3.40
N ARG A 206 10.08 -16.67 -2.26
CA ARG A 206 9.25 -17.61 -1.50
C ARG A 206 8.83 -16.96 -0.19
N VAL A 207 7.53 -16.90 0.07
CA VAL A 207 6.98 -16.32 1.31
C VAL A 207 6.09 -17.36 1.98
N VAL A 208 6.46 -17.75 3.19
CA VAL A 208 5.61 -18.59 4.04
C VAL A 208 4.70 -17.66 4.82
N LEU A 209 3.43 -17.62 4.42
CA LEU A 209 2.41 -16.89 5.15
C LEU A 209 1.99 -17.69 6.40
N ARG A 210 1.84 -16.99 7.52
CA ARG A 210 1.16 -17.55 8.68
C ARG A 210 -0.32 -17.63 8.35
N THR A 211 -0.89 -18.83 8.36
CA THR A 211 -2.33 -18.99 8.36
C THR A 211 -2.83 -18.38 9.67
N GLU A 212 -3.69 -17.36 9.60
CA GLU A 212 -4.37 -16.90 10.80
C GLU A 212 -5.14 -18.09 11.39
N GLU A 213 -4.76 -18.58 12.57
CA GLU A 213 -5.67 -19.37 13.38
C GLU A 213 -6.86 -18.49 13.76
N PRO A 214 -8.11 -18.93 13.58
CA PRO A 214 -9.26 -18.21 14.08
C PRO A 214 -9.27 -18.29 15.62
N ARG A 215 -8.92 -17.17 16.29
CA ARG A 215 -9.22 -16.81 17.69
C ARG A 215 -9.09 -17.94 18.74
N GLY A 216 -8.00 -17.92 19.50
CA GLY A 216 -7.95 -18.49 20.85
C GLY A 216 -8.82 -17.69 21.83
N ARG A 217 -9.96 -18.29 22.22
CA ARG A 217 -10.84 -17.97 23.36
C ARG A 217 -10.04 -17.41 24.55
N GLN A 218 -10.42 -16.23 25.06
CA GLN A 218 -9.98 -15.75 26.38
C GLN A 218 -10.19 -16.88 27.39
N ARG A 219 -9.11 -17.43 27.96
CA ARG A 219 -9.19 -18.10 29.26
C ARG A 219 -9.46 -16.99 30.28
N ARG A 220 -10.71 -16.86 30.72
CA ARG A 220 -11.00 -16.23 32.00
C ARG A 220 -10.20 -17.01 33.04
N ALA A 221 -9.23 -16.37 33.67
CA ALA A 221 -8.71 -16.84 34.94
C ALA A 221 -9.82 -16.59 35.99
N VAL A 222 -10.14 -17.67 36.69
CA VAL A 222 -10.98 -17.69 37.90
C VAL A 222 -10.20 -17.06 39.04
#